data_AF-A0A410JUT7-F1
#
_entry.id   AF-A0A410JUT7-F1
#
_cell.length_a   1.000
_cell.length_b   1.000
_cell.length_c   1.000
_cell.angle_alpha   90.00
_cell.angle_beta   90.00
_cell.angle_gamma   90.00
#
_symmetry.space_group_name_H-M   'P 1'
#
loop_
_entity.id
_entity.type
_entity.pdbx_description
1 polymer ?
#
loop_
_entity_poly.entity_id
_entity_poly.type
_entity_poly.pdbx_seq_one_letter_code
_entity_poly.pdbx_strand_id
1 'polypeptide(L)'
;MGAKIIAQGTRTGIIELASRPFTFQEFAQATEKALGYRLQMSKVSFETLKNNVEKLSLTPLELMMITNFTQYMLNGNNGEDIATPTEFEAILGRPLTSLSEVLKEFI
;
A
#
# COMPACT_ATOMS: atom_id res chain seq x y z
N MET A 1 -3.49 -3.56 -0.57
CA MET A 1 -3.29 -4.43 -1.75
C MET A 1 -3.45 -5.88 -1.37
N GLY A 2 -4.14 -6.65 -2.22
CA GLY A 2 -4.30 -8.09 -2.06
C GLY A 2 -4.63 -8.76 -3.38
N ALA A 3 -4.46 -10.07 -3.44
CA ALA A 3 -4.80 -10.89 -4.61
C ALA A 3 -5.84 -11.94 -4.22
N LYS A 4 -6.85 -12.13 -5.07
CA LYS A 4 -7.76 -13.28 -4.98
C LYS A 4 -7.32 -14.31 -5.99
N ILE A 5 -6.93 -15.49 -5.53
CA ILE A 5 -6.43 -16.56 -6.38
C ILE A 5 -7.39 -17.74 -6.34
N ILE A 6 -7.58 -18.40 -7.48
CA ILE A 6 -8.32 -19.66 -7.55
C ILE A 6 -7.30 -20.78 -7.28
N ALA A 7 -7.39 -21.40 -6.11
CA ALA A 7 -6.55 -22.53 -5.78
C ALA A 7 -7.12 -23.82 -6.41
N GLN A 8 -6.27 -24.55 -7.13
CA GLN A 8 -6.55 -25.89 -7.64
C GLN A 8 -5.51 -26.84 -7.01
N GLY A 9 -5.94 -27.73 -6.11
CA GLY A 9 -5.05 -28.62 -5.35
C GLY A 9 -5.71 -29.14 -4.07
N THR A 10 -4.93 -29.29 -3.00
CA THR A 10 -5.40 -29.76 -1.67
C THR A 10 -6.38 -28.80 -0.98
N ARG A 11 -6.42 -27.54 -1.40
CA ARG A 11 -7.48 -26.58 -1.11
C ARG A 11 -8.14 -26.17 -2.42
N THR A 12 -9.45 -26.32 -2.48
CA THR A 12 -10.30 -25.81 -3.55
C THR A 12 -11.05 -24.58 -3.06
N GLY A 13 -10.95 -23.46 -3.78
CA GLY A 13 -11.63 -22.22 -3.43
C GLY A 13 -10.92 -20.96 -3.92
N ILE A 14 -11.54 -19.81 -3.66
CA ILE A 14 -10.92 -18.50 -3.80
C ILE A 14 -10.16 -18.24 -2.50
N ILE A 15 -8.84 -18.04 -2.60
CA ILE A 15 -7.98 -17.67 -1.49
C ILE A 15 -7.67 -16.18 -1.58
N GLU A 16 -7.81 -15.47 -0.47
CA GLU A 16 -7.42 -14.08 -0.31
C GLU A 16 -6.00 -13.96 0.25
N LEU A 17 -5.10 -13.44 -0.59
CA LEU A 17 -3.75 -13.07 -0.22
C LEU A 17 -3.69 -11.55 -0.05
N ALA A 18 -4.25 -11.06 1.04
CA ALA A 18 -4.24 -9.65 1.38
C ALA A 18 -3.34 -9.35 2.57
N SER A 19 -2.89 -8.10 2.66
CA SER A 19 -2.34 -7.52 3.88
C SER A 19 -3.37 -6.60 4.52
N ARG A 20 -3.15 -6.18 5.77
CA ARG A 20 -3.93 -5.08 6.35
C ARG A 20 -3.67 -3.81 5.53
N PRO A 21 -4.70 -3.12 5.02
CA PRO A 21 -4.53 -1.80 4.42
C PRO A 21 -3.92 -0.81 5.41
N PHE A 22 -3.23 0.18 4.89
CA PHE A 22 -2.63 1.25 5.69
C PHE A 22 -2.88 2.60 5.02
N THR A 23 -3.09 3.60 5.85
CA THR A 23 -3.17 5.00 5.44
C THR A 23 -1.78 5.55 5.12
N PHE A 24 -1.71 6.67 4.38
CA PHE A 24 -0.44 7.39 4.19
C PHE A 24 0.22 7.81 5.50
N GLN A 25 -0.57 8.09 6.54
CA GLN A 25 -0.04 8.42 7.87
C GLN A 25 0.63 7.20 8.51
N GLU A 26 0.00 6.03 8.48
CA GLU A 26 0.58 4.79 8.98
C GLU A 26 1.83 4.38 8.19
N PHE A 27 1.81 4.58 6.86
CA PHE A 27 2.96 4.34 6.01
C PHE A 27 4.15 5.19 6.45
N ALA A 28 3.95 6.50 6.61
CA ALA A 28 5.01 7.39 7.02
C ALA A 28 5.50 7.15 8.45
N GLN A 29 4.61 6.80 9.39
CA GLN A 29 5.02 6.37 10.73
C GLN A 29 5.89 5.10 10.68
N ALA A 30 5.57 4.15 9.80
CA ALA A 30 6.41 2.99 9.57
C ALA A 30 7.76 3.37 8.95
N THR A 31 7.79 4.35 8.05
CA THR A 31 9.03 4.90 7.46
C THR A 31 9.89 5.61 8.50
N GLU A 32 9.32 6.45 9.37
CA GLU A 32 10.05 7.08 10.48
C GLU A 32 10.70 6.03 11.39
N LYS A 33 9.95 4.97 11.70
CA LYS A 33 10.45 3.84 12.50
C LYS A 33 11.59 3.08 11.79
N ALA A 34 11.51 2.91 10.46
CA ALA A 34 12.56 2.26 9.68
C ALA A 34 13.84 3.11 9.61
N LEU A 35 13.69 4.43 9.43
CA LEU A 35 14.77 5.41 9.29
C LEU A 35 15.43 5.82 10.61
N GLY A 36 14.70 5.72 11.73
CA GLY A 36 15.17 6.19 13.03
C GLY A 36 15.11 7.72 13.22
N TYR A 37 14.44 8.45 12.33
CA TYR A 37 14.22 9.90 12.45
C TYR A 37 12.81 10.31 11.99
N ARG A 38 12.39 11.53 12.36
CA ARG A 38 11.06 12.05 12.06
C ARG A 38 10.97 12.66 10.67
N LEU A 39 9.85 12.42 9.99
CA LEU A 39 9.49 13.00 8.70
C LEU A 39 8.50 14.13 8.91
N GLN A 40 8.69 15.23 8.19
CA GLN A 40 7.70 16.31 8.19
C GLN A 40 6.56 15.94 7.23
N MET A 41 5.40 15.63 7.81
CA MET A 41 4.20 15.30 7.06
C MET A 41 3.16 16.41 7.12
N SER A 42 2.57 16.73 5.98
CA SER A 42 1.39 17.57 5.89
C SER A 42 0.37 16.93 4.95
N LYS A 43 -0.91 16.99 5.35
CA LYS A 43 -2.01 16.62 4.46
C LYS A 43 -2.15 17.71 3.40
N VAL A 44 -2.11 17.32 2.14
CA VAL A 44 -2.27 18.24 1.00
C VAL A 44 -3.54 17.90 0.21
N SER A 45 -4.06 18.86 -0.55
CA SER A 45 -5.13 18.59 -1.52
C SER A 45 -4.58 17.79 -2.71
N PHE A 46 -5.46 17.10 -3.43
CA PHE A 46 -5.08 16.41 -4.67
C PHE A 46 -4.47 17.37 -5.70
N GLU A 47 -4.99 18.59 -5.81
CA GLU A 47 -4.45 19.63 -6.68
C GLU A 47 -3.04 20.06 -6.25
N THR A 48 -2.80 20.18 -4.95
CA THR A 48 -1.45 20.48 -4.42
C THR A 48 -0.48 19.34 -4.74
N LEU A 49 -0.91 18.08 -4.59
CA LEU A 49 -0.12 16.92 -4.98
C LEU A 49 0.23 16.98 -6.47
N LYS A 50 -0.78 17.14 -7.35
CA LYS A 50 -0.59 17.21 -8.80
C LYS A 50 0.42 18.30 -9.18
N ASN A 51 0.25 19.51 -8.66
CA ASN A 51 1.15 20.64 -8.91
C ASN A 51 2.59 20.38 -8.42
N ASN A 52 2.76 19.58 -7.35
CA ASN A 52 4.09 19.22 -6.85
C ASN A 52 4.73 18.12 -7.70
N VAL A 53 3.96 17.12 -8.13
CA VAL A 53 4.45 16.01 -8.97
C VAL A 53 4.80 16.50 -10.38
N GLU A 54 4.05 17.44 -10.95
CA GLU A 54 4.36 18.07 -12.24
C GLU A 54 5.69 18.85 -12.26
N LYS A 55 6.19 19.26 -11.09
CA LYS A 55 7.51 19.90 -10.96
C LYS A 55 8.66 18.90 -10.92
N LEU A 56 8.37 17.61 -10.78
CA LEU A 56 9.37 16.55 -10.82
C LEU A 56 9.69 16.22 -12.29
N SER A 57 10.93 15.82 -12.56
CA SER A 57 11.37 15.38 -13.90
C SER A 57 10.87 13.98 -14.23
N LEU A 58 9.56 13.76 -14.12
CA LEU A 58 8.90 12.50 -14.43
C LEU A 58 8.50 12.44 -15.91
N THR A 59 8.48 11.23 -16.45
CA THR A 59 7.89 10.97 -17.76
C THR A 59 6.37 11.19 -17.72
N PRO A 60 5.72 11.47 -18.87
CA PRO A 60 4.26 11.58 -18.94
C PRO A 60 3.52 10.34 -18.41
N LEU A 61 4.09 9.15 -18.61
CA LEU A 61 3.52 7.89 -18.14
C LEU A 61 3.55 7.79 -16.61
N GLU A 62 4.67 8.15 -15.98
CA GLU A 62 4.79 8.16 -14.52
C GLU A 62 3.82 9.16 -13.86
N LEU A 63 3.72 10.37 -14.42
CA LEU A 63 2.78 11.38 -13.96
C LEU A 63 1.32 10.88 -14.06
N MET A 64 0.97 10.25 -15.17
CA MET A 64 -0.36 9.65 -15.37
C MET A 64 -0.62 8.56 -14.33
N MET A 65 0.34 7.67 -14.09
CA MET A 65 0.20 6.60 -13.10
C MET A 65 -0.04 7.17 -11.69
N ILE A 66 0.80 8.09 -11.22
CA ILE A 66 0.68 8.68 -9.88
C ILE A 66 -0.69 9.35 -9.69
N THR A 67 -1.13 10.11 -10.69
CA THR A 67 -2.40 10.85 -10.65
C THR A 67 -3.58 9.88 -10.59
N ASN A 68 -3.61 8.88 -11.49
CA ASN A 68 -4.69 7.91 -11.57
C ASN A 68 -4.77 7.01 -10.34
N PHE A 69 -3.63 6.51 -9.84
CA PHE A 69 -3.60 5.68 -8.64
C PHE A 69 -4.04 6.46 -7.40
N THR A 70 -3.58 7.71 -7.25
CA THR A 70 -4.00 8.54 -6.11
C THR A 70 -5.51 8.80 -6.16
N GLN A 71 -6.04 9.15 -7.33
CA GLN A 71 -7.48 9.39 -7.49
C GLN A 71 -8.29 8.12 -7.23
N TYR A 72 -7.82 6.96 -7.70
CA TYR A 72 -8.43 5.67 -7.42
C TYR A 72 -8.48 5.36 -5.92
N MET A 73 -7.37 5.57 -5.20
CA MET A 73 -7.30 5.38 -3.74
C MET A 73 -8.23 6.33 -3.00
N LEU A 74 -8.32 7.61 -3.41
CA LEU A 74 -9.20 8.59 -2.80
C LEU A 74 -10.70 8.25 -2.96
N ASN A 75 -11.06 7.54 -4.02
CA ASN A 75 -12.43 7.12 -4.26
C ASN A 75 -12.87 5.96 -3.35
N GLY A 76 -11.96 5.30 -2.62
CA GLY A 76 -12.26 4.27 -1.63
C GLY A 76 -12.83 2.95 -2.17
N ASN A 77 -13.15 2.87 -3.46
CA ASN A 77 -13.73 1.69 -4.11
C ASN A 77 -12.64 0.69 -4.55
N ASN A 78 -11.72 0.36 -3.65
CA ASN A 78 -10.56 -0.48 -3.92
C ASN A 78 -10.56 -1.81 -3.14
N GLY A 79 -11.63 -2.10 -2.40
CA GLY A 79 -11.80 -3.33 -1.63
C GLY A 79 -10.87 -3.43 -0.40
N GLU A 80 -10.25 -2.31 0.00
CA GLU A 80 -9.42 -2.27 1.21
C GLU A 80 -10.25 -2.43 2.49
N ASP A 81 -11.51 -1.99 2.47
CA ASP A 81 -12.44 -2.10 3.60
C ASP A 81 -12.73 -3.55 4.03
N ILE A 82 -12.64 -4.50 3.09
CA ILE A 82 -12.86 -5.93 3.34
C ILE A 82 -11.56 -6.74 3.36
N ALA A 83 -10.40 -6.12 3.09
CA ALA A 83 -9.13 -6.82 2.98
C ALA A 83 -8.57 -7.22 4.36
N THR A 84 -8.28 -8.51 4.56
CA THR A 84 -7.70 -8.98 5.84
C THR A 84 -6.51 -9.93 5.63
N PRO A 85 -5.51 -9.92 6.53
CA PRO A 85 -4.35 -10.79 6.41
C PRO A 85 -4.61 -12.23 6.86
N THR A 86 -5.78 -12.51 7.45
CA THR A 86 -6.09 -13.77 8.16
C THR A 86 -5.80 -15.01 7.34
N GLU A 87 -6.31 -15.07 6.10
CA GLU A 87 -6.14 -16.25 5.25
C GLU A 87 -4.69 -16.41 4.78
N PHE A 88 -4.01 -15.29 4.49
CA PHE A 88 -2.62 -15.29 4.09
C PHE A 88 -1.69 -15.75 5.24
N GLU A 89 -1.89 -15.23 6.44
CA GLU A 89 -1.13 -15.62 7.63
C GLU A 89 -1.35 -17.09 8.00
N ALA A 90 -2.58 -17.59 7.83
CA ALA A 90 -2.89 -19.01 8.03
C ALA A 90 -2.16 -19.92 7.03
N ILE A 91 -1.98 -19.47 5.78
CA ILE A 91 -1.20 -20.21 4.76
C ILE A 91 0.29 -20.20 5.08
N LEU A 92 0.81 -19.05 5.53
CA LEU A 92 2.23 -18.91 5.88
C LEU A 92 2.59 -19.59 7.21
N GLY A 93 1.60 -19.88 8.06
CA GLY A 93 1.82 -20.41 9.41
C GLY A 93 2.48 -19.38 10.35
N ARG A 94 2.46 -18.10 10.00
CA ARG A 94 3.03 -17.00 10.79
C ARG A 94 2.36 -15.66 10.43
N PRO A 95 2.45 -14.65 11.31
CA PRO A 95 2.06 -13.29 10.96
C PRO A 95 2.86 -12.72 9.78
N LEU A 96 2.24 -11.81 9.03
CA LEU A 96 2.94 -11.05 7.99
C LEU A 96 4.01 -10.16 8.61
N THR A 97 5.11 -9.98 7.88
CA THR A 97 6.18 -9.05 8.29
C THR A 97 5.62 -7.64 8.36
N SER A 98 5.92 -6.92 9.45
CA SER A 98 5.41 -5.56 9.63
C SER A 98 5.97 -4.60 8.57
N LEU A 99 5.18 -3.59 8.19
CA LEU A 99 5.58 -2.61 7.17
C LEU A 99 6.92 -1.93 7.50
N SER A 100 7.19 -1.61 8.77
CA SER A 100 8.46 -0.99 9.17
C SER A 100 9.67 -1.90 8.96
N GLU A 101 9.51 -3.22 9.12
CA GLU A 101 10.61 -4.17 8.85
C GLU A 101 10.82 -4.34 7.35
N VAL A 102 9.74 -4.41 6.56
CA VAL A 102 9.86 -4.45 5.09
C VAL A 102 10.56 -3.20 4.55
N LEU A 103 10.22 -2.01 5.07
CA LEU A 103 10.80 -0.75 4.60
C LEU A 103 12.32 -0.66 4.84
N LYS A 104 12.85 -1.32 5.88
CA LYS A 104 14.31 -1.38 6.12
C LYS A 104 15.08 -2.12 5.02
N GLU A 105 14.42 -2.91 4.19
CA GLU A 105 15.07 -3.61 3.07
C GLU A 105 15.27 -2.69 1.86
N PHE A 106 14.58 -1.54 1.81
CA PHE A 106 14.57 -0.62 0.67
C PHE A 106 15.25 0.73 0.95
N ILE A 107 15.65 0.98 2.20
CA ILE A 107 16.22 2.24 2.67
C ILE A 107 17.55 1.96 3.35
#